data_AF-A0A6G9W6M0-F1
#
_entry.id   AF-A0A6G9W6M0-F1
#
_cell.length_a   1.000
_cell.length_b   1.000
_cell.length_c   1.000
_cell.angle_alpha   90.00
_cell.angle_beta   90.00
_cell.angle_gamma   90.00
#
_symmetry.space_group_name_H-M   'P 1'
#
loop_
_entity.id
_entity.type
_entity.pdbx_description
1 polymer ?
#
loop_
_entity_poly.entity_id
_entity_poly.type
_entity_poly.pdbx_seq_one_letter_code
_entity_poly.pdbx_strand_id
1 'polypeptide(L)'
;MTLLDARPLAQVIYRRFPSYWTVGLEAFQGWRHGGERPPARLDVMTSIGGSNLDVLQVLLQSLAETHPRDRIQFWLFYMRLAPQDLTDLSAFVARLPNLTLHPVQVQERKDFDLLSKLGQKPYGARFLWYTAHLYLPADIKRIIYLDPLDTIVTNDLLPFLKQPLLGRYLAACREAPFAPPLICGPARQAAARGASPDKIRRISKGVLNSGAIVINLDKLRRDGVGIGAYIETARWAQAEMGLSFGDQGLFSLTHGSNYVRAHDRYNFRFHDAPARGPRLPPAVVHFAGRIPKPFHLRLTPDQERQITAALDRTGARELPLNPTQKIKRHDLAYYRQWWDICARTPVYDRIAPLAGAYATKVLSEQLPALQDTSVTPSAR
;
A
#
# COMPACT_ATOMS: atom_id res chain seq x y z
N MET A 1 7.22 14.91 -36.75
CA MET A 1 6.18 13.90 -36.43
C MET A 1 5.43 14.33 -35.18
N THR A 2 4.30 14.98 -35.36
CA THR A 2 3.36 15.36 -34.30
C THR A 2 2.75 14.09 -33.69
N LEU A 3 2.67 14.04 -32.35
CA LEU A 3 2.04 12.98 -31.56
C LEU A 3 0.53 12.92 -31.85
N LEU A 4 0.15 12.45 -33.05
CA LEU A 4 -1.21 12.07 -33.40
C LEU A 4 -1.58 10.83 -32.59
N ASP A 5 -2.42 11.09 -31.59
CA ASP A 5 -3.20 10.22 -30.73
C ASP A 5 -2.78 8.73 -30.68
N ALA A 6 -1.64 8.43 -30.06
CA ALA A 6 -1.22 7.05 -29.77
C ALA A 6 -2.08 6.34 -28.70
N ARG A 7 -3.11 7.01 -28.16
CA ARG A 7 -3.96 6.47 -27.08
C ARG A 7 -4.76 5.23 -27.49
N PRO A 8 -5.39 5.14 -28.67
CA PRO A 8 -6.14 3.95 -29.07
C PRO A 8 -5.22 2.73 -29.21
N LEU A 9 -4.03 2.91 -29.81
CA LEU A 9 -3.05 1.83 -29.97
C LEU A 9 -2.50 1.34 -28.61
N ALA A 10 -2.15 2.26 -27.71
CA ALA A 10 -1.70 1.93 -26.37
C ALA A 10 -2.77 1.16 -25.56
N GLN A 11 -4.04 1.55 -25.70
CA GLN A 11 -5.16 0.84 -25.09
C GLN A 11 -5.34 -0.57 -25.64
N VAL A 12 -5.16 -0.78 -26.96
CA VAL A 12 -5.25 -2.10 -27.59
C VAL A 12 -4.13 -3.03 -27.12
N ILE A 13 -2.88 -2.54 -27.08
CA ILE A 13 -1.71 -3.31 -26.61
C ILE A 13 -1.89 -3.70 -25.14
N TYR A 14 -2.28 -2.76 -24.27
CA TYR A 14 -2.51 -3.03 -22.86
C TYR A 14 -3.56 -4.13 -22.63
N ARG A 15 -4.65 -4.12 -23.40
CA ARG A 15 -5.71 -5.14 -23.29
C ARG A 15 -5.23 -6.55 -23.64
N ARG A 16 -4.32 -6.69 -24.62
CA ARG A 16 -3.80 -7.98 -25.06
C ARG A 16 -2.66 -8.50 -24.19
N PHE A 17 -1.81 -7.61 -23.68
CA PHE A 17 -0.54 -7.99 -23.02
C PHE A 17 -0.25 -7.17 -21.75
N PRO A 18 -1.09 -7.22 -20.71
CA PRO A 18 -0.97 -6.35 -19.54
C PRO A 18 0.33 -6.56 -18.74
N SER A 19 0.91 -7.77 -18.74
CA SER A 19 2.19 -8.04 -18.05
C SER A 19 3.41 -7.51 -18.79
N TYR A 20 3.41 -7.55 -20.13
CA TYR A 20 4.49 -6.97 -20.94
C TYR A 20 4.39 -5.45 -20.96
N TRP A 21 3.17 -4.92 -20.95
CA TRP A 21 2.91 -3.50 -20.81
C TRP A 21 3.58 -2.92 -19.57
N THR A 22 3.45 -3.55 -18.39
CA THR A 22 4.05 -3.00 -17.16
C THR A 22 5.56 -2.93 -17.22
N VAL A 23 6.22 -3.89 -17.88
CA VAL A 23 7.69 -3.90 -18.03
C VAL A 23 8.15 -2.85 -19.05
N GLY A 24 7.51 -2.81 -20.22
CA GLY A 24 7.85 -1.84 -21.27
C GLY A 24 7.55 -0.40 -20.84
N LEU A 25 6.43 -0.18 -20.15
CA LEU A 25 6.06 1.11 -19.58
C LEU A 25 7.06 1.52 -18.49
N GLU A 26 7.47 0.60 -17.63
CA GLU A 26 8.46 0.89 -16.60
C GLU A 26 9.81 1.29 -17.21
N ALA A 27 10.30 0.57 -18.21
CA ALA A 27 11.52 0.94 -18.92
C ALA A 27 11.39 2.32 -19.58
N PHE A 28 10.27 2.59 -20.24
CA PHE A 28 10.01 3.88 -20.88
C PHE A 28 9.93 5.03 -19.86
N GLN A 29 9.21 4.84 -18.75
CA GLN A 29 9.08 5.87 -17.72
C GLN A 29 10.38 6.07 -16.95
N GLY A 30 11.15 5.00 -16.70
CA GLY A 30 12.50 5.09 -16.13
C GLY A 30 13.45 5.84 -17.04
N TRP A 31 13.37 5.66 -18.36
CA TRP A 31 14.16 6.45 -19.31
C TRP A 31 13.73 7.93 -19.36
N ARG A 32 12.42 8.20 -19.35
CA ARG A 32 11.88 9.57 -19.49
C ARG A 32 11.95 10.39 -18.20
N HIS A 33 11.81 9.72 -17.06
CA HIS A 33 11.58 10.34 -15.75
C HIS A 33 12.43 9.74 -14.63
N GLY A 34 13.33 8.80 -14.91
CA GLY A 34 14.32 8.31 -13.95
C GLY A 34 15.71 8.91 -14.17
N GLY A 35 16.66 8.53 -13.33
CA GLY A 35 18.06 8.94 -13.45
C GLY A 35 18.32 10.42 -13.13
N GLU A 36 19.29 11.01 -13.82
CA GLU A 36 19.59 12.44 -13.70
C GLU A 36 18.54 13.28 -14.41
N ARG A 37 17.45 13.59 -13.69
CA ARG A 37 16.41 14.52 -14.12
C ARG A 37 16.44 15.83 -13.33
N PRO A 38 15.89 16.92 -13.88
CA PRO A 38 15.63 18.14 -13.12
C PRO A 38 14.69 17.87 -11.92
N PRO A 39 14.77 18.71 -10.87
CA PRO A 39 13.79 18.75 -9.79
C PRO A 39 12.34 18.74 -10.30
N ALA A 40 11.52 17.85 -9.77
CA ALA A 40 10.11 17.73 -10.10
C ALA A 40 9.23 18.04 -8.89
N ARG A 41 7.94 18.30 -9.16
CA ARG A 41 6.89 18.32 -8.12
C ARG A 41 6.29 16.92 -7.99
N LEU A 42 6.20 16.43 -6.75
CA LEU A 42 5.55 15.18 -6.38
C LEU A 42 4.34 15.49 -5.49
N ASP A 43 3.14 15.24 -5.98
CA ASP A 43 1.93 15.28 -5.16
C ASP A 43 1.67 13.88 -4.60
N VAL A 44 1.72 13.77 -3.27
CA VAL A 44 1.53 12.53 -2.52
C VAL A 44 0.48 12.76 -1.44
N MET A 45 -0.38 11.78 -1.18
CA MET A 45 -1.36 11.83 -0.12
C MET A 45 -1.36 10.56 0.72
N THR A 46 -1.93 10.69 1.92
CA THR A 46 -2.31 9.56 2.75
C THR A 46 -3.56 9.89 3.57
N SER A 47 -4.09 8.93 4.30
CA SER A 47 -5.28 9.10 5.13
C SER A 47 -5.17 8.43 6.49
N ILE A 48 -5.40 9.16 7.58
CA ILE A 48 -5.32 8.61 8.94
C ILE A 48 -6.59 8.83 9.74
N GLY A 49 -6.89 7.90 10.63
CA GLY A 49 -8.12 7.86 11.42
C GLY A 49 -7.94 7.86 12.93
N GLY A 50 -6.72 8.05 13.43
CA GLY A 50 -6.41 7.94 14.86
C GLY A 50 -4.96 8.31 15.19
N SER A 51 -4.52 7.93 16.39
CA SER A 51 -3.26 8.35 17.03
C SER A 51 -1.98 7.71 16.47
N ASN A 52 -2.04 6.95 15.38
CA ASN A 52 -0.87 6.27 14.80
C ASN A 52 -0.01 7.19 13.92
N LEU A 53 -0.01 8.50 14.20
CA LEU A 53 0.78 9.51 13.49
C LEU A 53 2.29 9.26 13.56
N ASP A 54 2.69 8.63 14.66
CA ASP A 54 4.01 8.10 14.92
C ASP A 54 4.63 7.37 13.73
N VAL A 55 3.89 6.42 13.16
CA VAL A 55 4.40 5.57 12.08
C VAL A 55 4.47 6.34 10.75
N LEU A 56 3.63 7.37 10.57
CA LEU A 56 3.65 8.22 9.39
C LEU A 56 4.99 8.96 9.24
N GLN A 57 5.68 9.28 10.34
CA GLN A 57 6.99 9.93 10.29
C GLN A 57 8.02 9.09 9.52
N VAL A 58 7.96 7.76 9.63
CA VAL A 58 8.86 6.84 8.91
C VAL A 58 8.59 6.87 7.41
N LEU A 59 7.30 6.88 7.01
CA LEU A 59 6.92 7.04 5.60
C LEU A 59 7.42 8.39 5.05
N LEU A 60 7.18 9.49 5.77
CA LEU A 60 7.61 10.83 5.38
C LEU A 60 9.13 10.95 5.25
N GLN A 61 9.88 10.39 6.22
CA GLN A 61 11.34 10.34 6.19
C GLN A 61 11.82 9.59 4.93
N SER A 62 11.29 8.39 4.69
CA SER A 62 11.66 7.57 3.53
C SER A 62 11.37 8.26 2.19
N LEU A 63 10.24 8.98 2.11
CA LEU A 63 9.84 9.72 0.91
C LEU A 63 10.77 10.90 0.65
N ALA A 64 11.07 11.69 1.69
CA ALA A 64 11.96 12.85 1.61
C ALA A 64 13.39 12.47 1.23
N GLU A 65 13.95 11.43 1.88
CA GLU A 65 15.31 10.92 1.60
C GLU A 65 15.42 10.32 0.19
N THR A 66 14.37 9.68 -0.30
CA THR A 66 14.37 9.10 -1.65
C THR A 66 14.33 10.15 -2.76
N HIS A 67 13.77 11.34 -2.48
CA HIS A 67 13.59 12.41 -3.47
C HIS A 67 14.26 13.72 -3.04
N PRO A 68 15.58 13.73 -2.74
CA PRO A 68 16.23 14.87 -2.08
C PRO A 68 16.22 16.15 -2.91
N ARG A 69 16.00 16.03 -4.23
CA ARG A 69 15.96 17.17 -5.17
C ARG A 69 14.55 17.62 -5.54
N ASP A 70 13.51 16.84 -5.23
CA ASP A 70 12.14 17.12 -5.67
C ASP A 70 11.36 17.89 -4.62
N ARG A 71 10.35 18.65 -5.07
CA ARG A 71 9.41 19.32 -4.17
C ARG A 71 8.22 18.42 -3.92
N ILE A 72 8.11 17.90 -2.71
CA ILE A 72 7.01 17.03 -2.28
C ILE A 72 5.90 17.90 -1.69
N GLN A 73 4.70 17.79 -2.25
CA GLN A 73 3.47 18.31 -1.66
C GLN A 73 2.73 17.13 -1.04
N PHE A 74 2.78 17.04 0.30
CA PHE A 74 2.23 15.92 1.04
C PHE A 74 0.88 16.28 1.65
N TRP A 75 -0.18 15.64 1.18
CA TRP A 75 -1.57 15.91 1.57
C TRP A 75 -2.03 14.88 2.60
N LEU A 76 -2.19 15.31 3.85
CA LEU A 76 -2.64 14.44 4.94
C LEU A 76 -4.14 14.55 5.12
N PHE A 77 -4.89 13.55 4.67
CA PHE A 77 -6.33 13.48 4.93
C PHE A 77 -6.58 12.89 6.31
N TYR A 78 -7.46 13.53 7.09
CA TYR A 78 -7.80 13.02 8.41
C TYR A 78 -9.23 13.36 8.80
N MET A 79 -9.83 12.49 9.62
CA MET A 79 -11.14 12.76 10.21
C MET A 79 -11.01 13.45 11.57
N ARG A 80 -10.17 12.90 12.45
CA ARG A 80 -9.92 13.37 13.82
C ARG A 80 -8.45 13.23 14.16
N LEU A 81 -7.86 14.31 14.65
CA LEU A 81 -6.49 14.38 15.17
C LEU A 81 -6.48 15.38 16.33
N ALA A 82 -5.66 15.13 17.35
CA ALA A 82 -5.45 16.14 18.37
C ALA A 82 -4.63 17.29 17.75
N PRO A 83 -4.90 18.56 18.13
CA PRO A 83 -4.10 19.70 17.66
C PRO A 83 -2.61 19.54 17.97
N GLN A 84 -2.27 18.92 19.11
CA GLN A 84 -0.89 18.63 19.48
C GLN A 84 -0.22 17.67 18.49
N ASP A 85 -0.87 16.57 18.13
CA ASP A 85 -0.28 15.61 17.19
C ASP A 85 0.01 16.24 15.82
N LEU A 86 -0.85 17.15 15.36
CA LEU A 86 -0.63 17.88 14.12
C LEU A 86 0.51 18.89 14.24
N THR A 87 0.65 19.53 15.40
CA THR A 87 1.76 20.44 15.71
C THR A 87 3.09 19.68 15.71
N ASP A 88 3.15 18.54 16.39
CA ASP A 88 4.33 17.69 16.46
C ASP A 88 4.72 17.16 15.07
N LEU A 89 3.74 16.73 14.27
CA LEU A 89 3.99 16.31 12.89
C LEU A 89 4.52 17.47 12.04
N SER A 90 3.96 18.67 12.19
CA SER A 90 4.40 19.85 11.44
C SER A 90 5.84 20.24 11.81
N ALA A 91 6.18 20.18 13.09
CA ALA A 91 7.54 20.40 13.58
C ALA A 91 8.53 19.35 13.04
N PHE A 92 8.10 18.08 12.96
CA PHE A 92 8.87 17.03 12.31
C PHE A 92 9.12 17.34 10.82
N VAL A 93 8.05 17.66 10.08
CA VAL A 93 8.12 17.96 8.64
C VAL A 93 8.96 19.19 8.34
N ALA A 94 8.98 20.21 9.20
CA ALA A 94 9.82 21.40 9.03
C ALA A 94 11.32 21.08 8.91
N ARG A 95 11.76 19.90 9.37
CA ARG A 95 13.15 19.40 9.26
C ARG A 95 13.41 18.64 7.95
N LEU A 96 12.38 18.44 7.12
CA LEU A 96 12.47 17.81 5.80
C LEU A 96 12.42 18.91 4.73
N PRO A 97 13.57 19.39 4.22
CA PRO A 97 13.65 20.64 3.44
C PRO A 97 12.91 20.60 2.09
N ASN A 98 12.59 19.41 1.62
CA ASN A 98 11.98 19.15 0.33
C ASN A 98 10.49 18.76 0.43
N LEU A 99 9.90 18.76 1.63
CA LEU A 99 8.53 18.31 1.89
C LEU A 99 7.67 19.41 2.52
N THR A 100 6.51 19.68 1.91
CA THR A 100 5.48 20.57 2.45
C THR A 100 4.26 19.76 2.87
N LEU A 101 3.85 19.87 4.14
CA LEU A 101 2.66 19.23 4.67
C LEU A 101 1.42 20.10 4.43
N HIS A 102 0.36 19.48 3.89
CA HIS A 102 -0.96 20.06 3.67
C HIS A 102 -2.01 19.23 4.42
N PRO A 103 -2.38 19.61 5.65
CA PRO A 103 -3.42 18.92 6.39
C PRO A 103 -4.81 19.18 5.76
N VAL A 104 -5.58 18.13 5.54
CA VAL A 104 -6.94 18.19 4.98
C VAL A 104 -7.90 17.49 5.93
N GLN A 105 -8.66 18.27 6.69
CA GLN A 105 -9.70 17.73 7.57
C GLN A 105 -10.96 17.41 6.78
N VAL A 106 -11.38 16.15 6.80
CA VAL A 106 -12.62 15.68 6.18
C VAL A 106 -13.77 15.77 7.18
N GLN A 107 -14.82 16.50 6.82
CA GLN A 107 -15.94 16.80 7.73
C GLN A 107 -17.06 15.75 7.67
N GLU A 108 -17.25 15.02 6.56
CA GLU A 108 -18.33 14.04 6.36
C GLU A 108 -18.06 12.69 7.07
N ARG A 109 -17.70 12.73 8.35
CA ARG A 109 -17.31 11.56 9.14
C ARG A 109 -18.37 10.45 9.14
N LYS A 110 -19.65 10.82 9.16
CA LYS A 110 -20.79 9.88 9.21
C LYS A 110 -20.81 8.90 8.04
N ASP A 111 -20.43 9.36 6.85
CA ASP A 111 -20.43 8.53 5.65
C ASP A 111 -19.31 7.48 5.71
N PHE A 112 -18.11 7.89 6.15
CA PHE A 112 -16.98 6.99 6.30
C PHE A 112 -17.17 6.00 7.47
N ASP A 113 -17.78 6.45 8.57
CA ASP A 113 -18.19 5.57 9.67
C ASP A 113 -19.21 4.52 9.20
N LEU A 114 -20.17 4.94 8.36
CA LEU A 114 -21.14 4.03 7.74
C LEU A 114 -20.44 3.01 6.83
N LEU A 115 -19.50 3.41 5.98
CA LEU A 115 -18.73 2.49 5.14
C LEU A 115 -17.94 1.48 5.98
N SER A 116 -17.31 1.93 7.07
CA SER A 116 -16.63 1.05 8.02
C SER A 116 -17.56 0.01 8.63
N LYS A 117 -18.76 0.44 9.07
CA LYS A 117 -19.79 -0.44 9.62
C LYS A 117 -20.26 -1.46 8.59
N LEU A 118 -20.59 -1.02 7.37
CA LEU A 118 -21.09 -1.90 6.30
C LEU A 118 -20.03 -2.90 5.83
N GLY A 119 -18.77 -2.47 5.71
CA GLY A 119 -17.66 -3.32 5.29
C GLY A 119 -17.16 -4.29 6.37
N GLN A 120 -17.62 -4.11 7.61
CA GLN A 120 -17.13 -4.83 8.80
C GLN A 120 -15.61 -4.67 8.96
N LYS A 121 -15.12 -3.44 8.74
CA LYS A 121 -13.71 -3.06 8.89
C LYS A 121 -13.57 -1.82 9.75
N PRO A 122 -12.68 -1.82 10.75
CA PRO A 122 -12.46 -0.65 11.59
C PRO A 122 -11.82 0.49 10.79
N TYR A 123 -11.90 1.71 11.31
CA TYR A 123 -11.27 2.91 10.77
C TYR A 123 -11.81 3.36 9.41
N GLY A 124 -12.73 4.33 9.42
CA GLY A 124 -13.30 4.94 8.20
C GLY A 124 -12.26 5.69 7.36
N ALA A 125 -11.11 6.05 7.95
CA ALA A 125 -10.07 6.82 7.27
C ALA A 125 -9.52 6.14 6.01
N ARG A 126 -9.52 4.80 5.95
CA ARG A 126 -9.08 4.03 4.77
C ARG A 126 -9.83 4.38 3.48
N PHE A 127 -11.02 4.97 3.60
CA PHE A 127 -11.89 5.31 2.47
C PHE A 127 -11.73 6.77 2.02
N LEU A 128 -10.98 7.62 2.73
CA LEU A 128 -10.91 9.06 2.44
C LEU A 128 -10.37 9.36 1.04
N TRP A 129 -9.49 8.50 0.52
CA TRP A 129 -8.93 8.66 -0.82
C TRP A 129 -9.99 8.62 -1.93
N TYR A 130 -11.17 8.04 -1.68
CA TYR A 130 -12.31 8.09 -2.63
C TYR A 130 -12.80 9.50 -2.94
N THR A 131 -12.58 10.42 -2.01
CA THR A 131 -13.09 11.79 -2.08
C THR A 131 -11.99 12.82 -2.27
N ALA A 132 -10.74 12.39 -2.46
CA ALA A 132 -9.58 13.27 -2.57
C ALA A 132 -9.78 14.39 -3.61
N HIS A 133 -10.45 14.09 -4.73
CA HIS A 133 -10.71 15.04 -5.80
C HIS A 133 -11.72 16.14 -5.46
N LEU A 134 -12.53 15.97 -4.39
CA LEU A 134 -13.44 16.99 -3.88
C LEU A 134 -12.73 18.02 -2.99
N TYR A 135 -11.62 17.61 -2.38
CA TYR A 135 -10.88 18.39 -1.39
C TYR A 135 -9.62 19.05 -1.95
N LEU A 136 -8.96 18.38 -2.90
CA LEU A 136 -7.71 18.87 -3.47
C LEU A 136 -7.96 20.00 -4.48
N PRO A 137 -7.02 20.96 -4.59
CA PRO A 137 -7.05 22.01 -5.59
C PRO A 137 -7.27 21.50 -7.03
N ALA A 138 -7.97 22.31 -7.84
CA ALA A 138 -8.41 21.93 -9.19
C ALA A 138 -7.26 21.75 -10.20
N ASP A 139 -6.11 22.38 -9.94
CA ASP A 139 -4.88 22.26 -10.72
C ASP A 139 -4.20 20.90 -10.52
N ILE A 140 -4.40 20.24 -9.38
CA ILE A 140 -3.88 18.89 -9.12
C ILE A 140 -4.73 17.87 -9.90
N LYS A 141 -4.17 17.36 -10.99
CA LYS A 141 -4.87 16.41 -11.89
C LYS A 141 -4.73 14.96 -11.48
N ARG A 142 -3.68 14.64 -10.72
CA ARG A 142 -3.38 13.29 -10.23
C ARG A 142 -2.51 13.37 -8.98
N ILE A 143 -2.55 12.32 -8.17
CA ILE A 143 -1.81 12.23 -6.92
C ILE A 143 -1.45 10.78 -6.62
N ILE A 144 -0.33 10.52 -5.94
CA ILE A 144 -0.03 9.20 -5.39
C ILE A 144 -0.66 9.09 -4.00
N TYR A 145 -1.45 8.06 -3.74
CA TYR A 145 -1.82 7.67 -2.38
C TYR A 145 -0.88 6.57 -1.88
N LEU A 146 -0.42 6.67 -0.63
CA LEU A 146 0.37 5.67 0.08
C LEU A 146 -0.30 5.29 1.40
N ASP A 147 -0.31 4.01 1.75
CA ASP A 147 -0.80 3.54 3.07
C ASP A 147 0.13 4.07 4.17
N PRO A 148 -0.42 4.79 5.17
CA PRO A 148 0.40 5.52 6.13
C PRO A 148 1.12 4.64 7.15
N LEU A 149 0.68 3.40 7.35
CA LEU A 149 1.12 2.62 8.52
C LEU A 149 2.18 1.57 8.20
N ASP A 150 2.19 1.05 6.98
CA ASP A 150 2.98 -0.14 6.68
C ASP A 150 3.63 -0.06 5.30
N THR A 151 3.97 1.16 4.86
CA THR A 151 4.78 1.38 3.66
C THR A 151 6.00 2.24 3.92
N ILE A 152 7.06 2.00 3.14
CA ILE A 152 8.21 2.91 3.01
C ILE A 152 8.53 3.09 1.52
N VAL A 153 9.06 4.26 1.20
CA VAL A 153 9.51 4.62 -0.15
C VAL A 153 11.02 4.37 -0.24
N THR A 154 11.43 3.65 -1.27
CA THR A 154 12.82 3.18 -1.42
C THR A 154 13.41 3.47 -2.81
N ASN A 155 12.62 4.04 -3.71
CA ASN A 155 13.07 4.46 -5.05
C ASN A 155 12.14 5.53 -5.65
N ASP A 156 12.53 6.10 -6.79
CA ASP A 156 11.84 7.21 -7.46
C ASP A 156 10.37 6.87 -7.78
N LEU A 157 9.47 7.75 -7.34
CA LEU A 157 8.03 7.67 -7.56
C LEU A 157 7.53 8.56 -8.71
N LEU A 158 8.38 9.41 -9.29
CA LEU A 158 7.97 10.23 -10.42
C LEU A 158 7.50 9.38 -11.64
N PRO A 159 8.19 8.28 -12.02
CA PRO A 159 7.68 7.36 -13.04
C PRO A 159 6.27 6.83 -12.73
N PHE A 160 5.99 6.50 -11.46
CA PHE A 160 4.67 6.06 -11.01
C PHE A 160 3.62 7.16 -11.20
N LEU A 161 3.88 8.36 -10.67
CA LEU A 161 2.99 9.53 -10.75
C LEU A 161 2.68 9.90 -12.21
N LYS A 162 3.68 9.83 -13.10
CA LYS A 162 3.57 10.27 -14.49
C LYS A 162 3.05 9.19 -15.43
N GLN A 163 2.85 7.96 -14.96
CA GLN A 163 2.37 6.88 -15.80
C GLN A 163 1.03 7.20 -16.50
N PRO A 164 0.77 6.67 -17.71
CA PRO A 164 -0.47 6.90 -18.42
C PRO A 164 -1.62 6.19 -17.71
N LEU A 165 -2.65 6.96 -17.35
CA LEU A 165 -3.86 6.42 -16.70
C LEU A 165 -4.86 5.84 -17.72
N LEU A 166 -4.61 6.00 -19.03
CA LEU A 166 -5.40 5.44 -20.14
C LEU A 166 -6.93 5.61 -20.00
N GLY A 167 -7.36 6.75 -19.43
CA GLY A 167 -8.77 7.04 -19.18
C GLY A 167 -9.39 6.23 -18.04
N ARG A 168 -8.59 5.63 -17.16
CA ARG A 168 -9.02 4.94 -15.95
C ARG A 168 -8.96 5.84 -14.72
N TYR A 169 -9.66 5.43 -13.65
CA TYR A 169 -9.64 6.16 -12.39
C TYR A 169 -8.33 6.02 -11.65
N LEU A 170 -7.69 4.86 -11.72
CA LEU A 170 -6.47 4.59 -10.98
C LEU A 170 -5.36 4.05 -11.88
N ALA A 171 -4.13 4.13 -11.40
CA ALA A 171 -3.13 3.12 -11.67
C ALA A 171 -2.68 2.46 -10.36
N ALA A 172 -2.64 1.14 -10.33
CA ALA A 172 -2.47 0.36 -9.11
C ALA A 172 -1.84 -1.00 -9.38
N CYS A 173 -1.20 -1.57 -8.36
CA CYS A 173 -0.73 -2.96 -8.41
C CYS A 173 -1.88 -3.94 -8.14
N ARG A 174 -1.69 -5.20 -8.52
CA ARG A 174 -2.70 -6.24 -8.32
C ARG A 174 -2.74 -6.72 -6.88
N GLU A 175 -3.93 -7.00 -6.36
CA GLU A 175 -4.07 -7.63 -5.03
C GLU A 175 -3.52 -9.06 -4.98
N ALA A 176 -3.63 -9.79 -6.09
CA ALA A 176 -3.08 -11.13 -6.21
C ALA A 176 -2.23 -11.19 -7.48
N PRO A 177 -0.94 -10.80 -7.44
CA PRO A 177 -0.11 -10.70 -8.64
C PRO A 177 0.11 -12.05 -9.31
N PHE A 178 0.12 -13.15 -8.54
CA PHE A 178 0.31 -14.52 -9.01
C PHE A 178 -0.97 -15.23 -9.49
N ALA A 179 -2.15 -14.67 -9.21
CA ALA A 179 -3.41 -15.23 -9.72
C ALA A 179 -3.67 -14.75 -11.16
N PRO A 180 -4.52 -15.42 -11.95
CA PRO A 180 -5.02 -14.86 -13.20
C PRO A 180 -5.76 -13.53 -12.95
N PRO A 181 -5.57 -12.50 -13.81
CA PRO A 181 -6.22 -11.20 -13.63
C PRO A 181 -7.74 -11.33 -13.68
N LEU A 182 -8.42 -10.74 -12.71
CA LEU A 182 -9.88 -10.62 -12.73
C LEU A 182 -10.23 -9.29 -13.40
N ILE A 183 -10.66 -9.37 -14.66
CA ILE A 183 -11.18 -8.22 -15.41
C ILE A 183 -12.70 -8.21 -15.26
N CYS A 184 -13.25 -7.15 -14.66
CA CYS A 184 -14.67 -7.01 -14.41
C CYS A 184 -15.15 -5.55 -14.50
N GLY A 185 -16.43 -5.38 -14.78
CA GLY A 185 -17.12 -4.11 -14.55
C GLY A 185 -17.62 -3.99 -13.09
N PRO A 186 -18.47 -3.00 -12.79
CA PRO A 186 -19.14 -2.88 -11.49
C PRO A 186 -19.85 -4.16 -11.07
N ALA A 187 -19.73 -4.52 -9.79
CA ALA A 187 -20.22 -5.79 -9.26
C ALA A 187 -21.75 -5.93 -9.34
N ARG A 188 -22.50 -4.85 -9.10
CA ARG A 188 -23.98 -4.85 -9.26
C ARG A 188 -24.39 -5.22 -10.67
N GLN A 189 -23.72 -4.65 -11.68
CA GLN A 189 -23.99 -4.96 -13.09
C GLN A 189 -23.58 -6.39 -13.43
N ALA A 190 -22.46 -6.87 -12.89
CA ALA A 190 -22.05 -8.26 -13.06
C ALA A 190 -23.06 -9.24 -12.45
N ALA A 191 -23.55 -8.97 -11.23
CA ALA A 191 -24.57 -9.77 -10.56
C ALA A 191 -25.88 -9.79 -11.36
N ALA A 192 -26.35 -8.64 -11.84
CA ALA A 192 -27.53 -8.55 -12.71
C ALA A 192 -27.41 -9.33 -14.02
N ARG A 193 -26.17 -9.60 -14.49
CA ARG A 193 -25.88 -10.43 -15.66
C ARG A 193 -25.59 -11.90 -15.32
N GLY A 194 -25.93 -12.35 -14.11
CA GLY A 194 -25.77 -13.73 -13.68
C GLY A 194 -24.35 -14.13 -13.26
N ALA A 195 -23.48 -13.18 -12.87
CA ALA A 195 -22.20 -13.53 -12.28
C ALA A 195 -22.40 -14.32 -10.97
N SER A 196 -21.63 -15.39 -10.79
CA SER A 196 -21.74 -16.23 -9.60
C SER A 196 -21.42 -15.46 -8.31
N PRO A 197 -22.05 -15.84 -7.17
CA PRO A 197 -21.74 -15.24 -5.87
C PRO A 197 -20.25 -15.28 -5.51
N ASP A 198 -19.54 -16.34 -5.87
CA ASP A 198 -18.09 -16.48 -5.63
C ASP A 198 -17.26 -15.47 -6.43
N LYS A 199 -17.68 -15.16 -7.66
CA LYS A 199 -17.03 -14.10 -8.45
C LYS A 199 -17.22 -12.75 -7.77
N ILE A 200 -18.42 -12.44 -7.29
CA ILE A 200 -18.69 -11.19 -6.56
C ILE A 200 -17.89 -11.13 -5.25
N ARG A 201 -17.84 -12.24 -4.51
CA ARG A 201 -17.02 -12.38 -3.29
C ARG A 201 -15.53 -12.20 -3.57
N ARG A 202 -15.04 -12.63 -4.73
CA ARG A 202 -13.66 -12.38 -5.15
C ARG A 202 -13.42 -10.90 -5.48
N ILE A 203 -14.38 -10.22 -6.11
CA ILE A 203 -14.31 -8.77 -6.35
C ILE A 203 -14.28 -7.99 -5.03
N SER A 204 -15.08 -8.40 -4.03
CA SER A 204 -15.15 -7.74 -2.72
C SER A 204 -13.86 -7.81 -1.91
N LYS A 205 -12.96 -8.75 -2.24
CA LYS A 205 -11.62 -8.83 -1.66
C LYS A 205 -10.62 -7.85 -2.30
N GLY A 206 -10.98 -7.26 -3.45
CA GLY A 206 -10.14 -6.33 -4.20
C GLY A 206 -9.53 -6.97 -5.46
N VAL A 207 -9.66 -6.28 -6.60
CA VAL A 207 -8.93 -6.63 -7.85
C VAL A 207 -7.57 -5.92 -7.95
N LEU A 208 -7.37 -4.90 -7.13
CA LEU A 208 -6.15 -4.10 -6.97
C LEU A 208 -5.78 -4.01 -5.49
N ASN A 209 -4.52 -3.71 -5.19
CA ASN A 209 -4.06 -3.38 -3.85
C ASN A 209 -4.01 -1.85 -3.68
N SER A 210 -4.56 -1.33 -2.57
CA SER A 210 -4.63 0.11 -2.30
C SER A 210 -3.43 0.69 -1.55
N GLY A 211 -2.43 -0.13 -1.19
CA GLY A 211 -1.25 0.30 -0.43
C GLY A 211 -0.43 1.41 -1.12
N ALA A 212 -0.47 1.44 -2.45
CA ALA A 212 0.10 2.50 -3.26
C ALA A 212 -0.61 2.57 -4.61
N ILE A 213 -1.21 3.73 -4.90
CA ILE A 213 -2.02 3.96 -6.12
C ILE A 213 -1.78 5.37 -6.66
N VAL A 214 -1.93 5.55 -7.97
CA VAL A 214 -2.09 6.89 -8.57
C VAL A 214 -3.56 7.12 -8.85
N ILE A 215 -4.09 8.23 -8.33
CA ILE A 215 -5.50 8.61 -8.46
C ILE A 215 -5.64 9.63 -9.58
N ASN A 216 -6.56 9.38 -10.52
CA ASN A 216 -6.93 10.31 -11.58
C ASN A 216 -7.99 11.30 -11.10
N LEU A 217 -7.56 12.31 -10.35
CA LEU A 217 -8.46 13.31 -9.76
C LEU A 217 -9.29 14.03 -10.83
N ASP A 218 -8.66 14.39 -11.95
CA ASP A 218 -9.34 15.06 -13.06
C ASP A 218 -10.50 14.22 -13.62
N LYS A 219 -10.29 12.92 -13.82
CA LYS A 219 -11.33 12.03 -14.31
C LYS A 219 -12.44 11.84 -13.28
N LEU A 220 -12.10 11.66 -12.00
CA LEU A 220 -13.12 11.54 -10.94
C LEU A 220 -14.02 12.78 -10.86
N ARG A 221 -13.44 13.99 -11.01
CA ARG A 221 -14.20 15.25 -11.10
C ARG A 221 -15.11 15.28 -12.33
N ARG A 222 -14.56 14.99 -13.52
CA ARG A 222 -15.33 15.01 -14.78
C ARG A 222 -16.49 14.02 -14.80
N ASP A 223 -16.29 12.86 -14.19
CA ASP A 223 -17.31 11.81 -14.11
C ASP A 223 -18.27 12.01 -12.93
N GLY A 224 -18.10 13.08 -12.13
CA GLY A 224 -18.99 13.40 -11.00
C GLY A 224 -19.00 12.33 -9.90
N VAL A 225 -17.89 11.60 -9.73
CA VAL A 225 -17.83 10.51 -8.75
C VAL A 225 -17.88 11.10 -7.34
N GLY A 226 -18.87 10.69 -6.53
CA GLY A 226 -19.02 11.11 -5.14
C GLY A 226 -19.10 9.94 -4.18
N ILE A 227 -19.15 10.24 -2.88
CA ILE A 227 -19.25 9.23 -1.82
C ILE A 227 -20.52 8.37 -1.93
N GLY A 228 -21.61 8.95 -2.45
CA GLY A 228 -22.90 8.27 -2.63
C GLY A 228 -22.82 6.94 -3.39
N ALA A 229 -22.06 6.89 -4.50
CA ALA A 229 -21.90 5.67 -5.29
C ALA A 229 -21.26 4.52 -4.48
N TYR A 230 -20.33 4.86 -3.57
CA TYR A 230 -19.71 3.89 -2.67
C TYR A 230 -20.68 3.44 -1.58
N ILE A 231 -21.45 4.36 -1.00
CA ILE A 231 -22.47 4.04 0.02
C ILE A 231 -23.54 3.11 -0.55
N GLU A 232 -24.06 3.40 -1.75
CA GLU A 232 -25.05 2.54 -2.42
C GLU A 232 -24.50 1.14 -2.67
N THR A 233 -23.26 1.05 -3.18
CA THR A 233 -22.59 -0.23 -3.42
C THR A 233 -22.36 -0.99 -2.12
N ALA A 234 -21.95 -0.30 -1.05
CA ALA A 234 -21.71 -0.87 0.27
C ALA A 234 -23.00 -1.43 0.88
N ARG A 235 -24.11 -0.69 0.79
CA ARG A 235 -25.43 -1.16 1.24
C ARG A 235 -25.87 -2.39 0.49
N TRP A 236 -25.77 -2.38 -0.84
CA TRP A 236 -26.08 -3.53 -1.69
C TRP A 236 -25.22 -4.75 -1.30
N ALA A 237 -23.90 -4.59 -1.21
CA ALA A 237 -22.98 -5.68 -0.92
C ALA A 237 -23.20 -6.30 0.46
N GLN A 238 -23.62 -5.50 1.45
CA GLN A 238 -23.93 -5.98 2.79
C GLN A 238 -25.32 -6.63 2.84
N ALA A 239 -26.36 -5.95 2.34
CA ALA A 239 -27.75 -6.36 2.51
C ALA A 239 -28.14 -7.55 1.62
N GLU A 240 -27.68 -7.56 0.37
CA GLU A 240 -28.07 -8.60 -0.60
C GLU A 240 -27.06 -9.76 -0.65
N MET A 241 -25.80 -9.51 -0.30
CA MET A 241 -24.72 -10.49 -0.50
C MET A 241 -23.96 -10.88 0.78
N GLY A 242 -24.20 -10.20 1.91
CA GLY A 242 -23.52 -10.48 3.18
C GLY A 242 -21.99 -10.33 3.11
N LEU A 243 -21.48 -9.44 2.28
CA LEU A 243 -20.03 -9.32 2.03
C LEU A 243 -19.34 -8.39 3.01
N SER A 244 -18.15 -8.80 3.48
CA SER A 244 -17.17 -7.90 4.09
C SER A 244 -16.22 -7.35 3.01
N PHE A 245 -15.81 -6.09 3.17
CA PHE A 245 -14.91 -5.39 2.26
C PHE A 245 -14.11 -4.31 2.98
N GLY A 246 -12.89 -4.07 2.49
CA GLY A 246 -12.11 -2.86 2.78
C GLY A 246 -12.24 -1.83 1.66
N ASP A 247 -11.36 -0.84 1.65
CA ASP A 247 -11.29 0.22 0.65
C ASP A 247 -10.94 -0.29 -0.76
N GLN A 248 -9.96 -1.19 -0.90
CA GLN A 248 -9.72 -1.81 -2.21
C GLN A 248 -10.90 -2.65 -2.70
N GLY A 249 -11.59 -3.32 -1.77
CA GLY A 249 -12.71 -4.21 -2.03
C GLY A 249 -13.93 -3.44 -2.51
N LEU A 250 -14.29 -2.38 -1.79
CA LEU A 250 -15.40 -1.52 -2.14
C LEU A 250 -15.14 -0.75 -3.44
N PHE A 251 -13.92 -0.25 -3.67
CA PHE A 251 -13.57 0.32 -4.97
C PHE A 251 -13.78 -0.69 -6.10
N SER A 252 -13.33 -1.93 -5.89
CA SER A 252 -13.47 -3.00 -6.88
C SER A 252 -14.93 -3.37 -7.12
N LEU A 253 -15.78 -3.35 -6.08
CA LEU A 253 -17.22 -3.58 -6.23
C LEU A 253 -17.88 -2.44 -7.02
N THR A 254 -17.55 -1.18 -6.71
CA THR A 254 -18.18 -0.01 -7.33
C THR A 254 -17.72 0.17 -8.78
N HIS A 255 -16.43 0.02 -9.06
CA HIS A 255 -15.82 0.42 -10.33
C HIS A 255 -15.20 -0.73 -11.12
N GLY A 256 -15.13 -1.95 -10.56
CA GLY A 256 -14.49 -3.09 -11.20
C GLY A 256 -13.01 -2.83 -11.50
N SER A 257 -12.58 -3.19 -12.70
CA SER A 257 -11.21 -3.02 -13.20
C SER A 257 -10.98 -1.64 -13.81
N ASN A 258 -11.56 -0.57 -13.26
CA ASN A 258 -11.32 0.80 -13.71
C ASN A 258 -9.95 1.34 -13.21
N TYR A 259 -8.90 0.58 -13.47
CA TYR A 259 -7.51 0.92 -13.18
C TYR A 259 -6.57 0.44 -14.29
N VAL A 260 -5.42 1.09 -14.43
CA VAL A 260 -4.28 0.60 -15.20
C VAL A 260 -3.36 -0.17 -14.26
N ARG A 261 -2.95 -1.39 -14.64
CA ARG A 261 -1.99 -2.16 -13.87
C ARG A 261 -0.65 -1.45 -13.89
N ALA A 262 -0.14 -1.14 -12.70
CA ALA A 262 1.22 -0.67 -12.48
C ALA A 262 2.19 -1.84 -12.27
N HIS A 263 3.49 -1.59 -12.41
CA HIS A 263 4.52 -2.57 -12.07
C HIS A 263 4.51 -2.85 -10.57
N ASP A 264 4.63 -4.12 -10.17
CA ASP A 264 4.50 -4.55 -8.76
C ASP A 264 5.61 -3.96 -7.84
N ARG A 265 6.63 -3.30 -8.41
CA ARG A 265 7.66 -2.54 -7.65
C ARG A 265 7.10 -1.36 -6.87
N TYR A 266 5.95 -0.82 -7.30
CA TYR A 266 5.30 0.32 -6.65
C TYR A 266 4.41 -0.09 -5.48
N ASN A 267 4.28 -1.37 -5.20
CA ASN A 267 3.53 -1.89 -4.06
C ASN A 267 4.08 -3.29 -3.71
N PHE A 268 5.38 -3.32 -3.42
CA PHE A 268 6.11 -4.56 -3.32
C PHE A 268 5.89 -5.22 -1.95
N ARG A 269 5.04 -6.25 -1.95
CA ARG A 269 4.80 -7.12 -0.79
C ARG A 269 5.86 -8.20 -0.73
N PHE A 270 6.98 -7.87 -0.06
CA PHE A 270 8.16 -8.74 0.00
C PHE A 270 7.87 -10.13 0.58
N HIS A 271 6.92 -10.25 1.51
CA HIS A 271 6.59 -11.54 2.12
C HIS A 271 5.92 -12.51 1.14
N ASP A 272 5.17 -12.01 0.16
CA ASP A 272 4.54 -12.80 -0.90
C ASP A 272 5.50 -13.05 -2.07
N ALA A 273 6.60 -12.31 -2.15
CA ALA A 273 7.54 -12.39 -3.25
C ALA A 273 8.38 -13.68 -3.20
N PRO A 274 8.82 -14.20 -4.36
CA PRO A 274 9.75 -15.32 -4.39
C PRO A 274 11.10 -14.94 -3.78
N ALA A 275 11.78 -15.91 -3.17
CA ALA A 275 13.07 -15.71 -2.47
C ALA A 275 14.19 -15.12 -3.36
N ARG A 276 14.09 -15.26 -4.69
CA ARG A 276 15.02 -14.65 -5.65
C ARG A 276 14.94 -13.12 -5.70
N GLY A 277 13.99 -12.51 -4.97
CA GLY A 277 13.78 -11.07 -4.94
C GLY A 277 13.10 -10.53 -6.19
N PRO A 278 12.79 -9.23 -6.22
CA PRO A 278 12.19 -8.60 -7.39
C PRO A 278 13.24 -8.38 -8.48
N ARG A 279 12.80 -8.43 -9.76
CA ARG A 279 13.68 -8.13 -10.91
C ARG A 279 14.13 -6.67 -10.97
N LEU A 280 13.33 -5.77 -10.39
CA LEU A 280 13.64 -4.35 -10.27
C LEU A 280 13.60 -3.97 -8.79
N PRO A 281 14.47 -3.06 -8.33
CA PRO A 281 14.41 -2.58 -6.95
C PRO A 281 13.01 -2.05 -6.61
N PRO A 282 12.44 -2.40 -5.45
CA PRO A 282 11.16 -1.86 -5.04
C PRO A 282 11.24 -0.33 -4.94
N ALA A 283 10.19 0.35 -5.38
CA ALA A 283 10.01 1.79 -5.19
C ALA A 283 9.16 2.07 -3.94
N VAL A 284 8.21 1.18 -3.65
CA VAL A 284 7.47 1.15 -2.39
C VAL A 284 7.53 -0.26 -1.85
N VAL A 285 8.00 -0.42 -0.62
CA VAL A 285 7.93 -1.68 0.13
C VAL A 285 6.69 -1.61 1.02
N HIS A 286 5.84 -2.63 0.92
CA HIS A 286 4.58 -2.71 1.66
C HIS A 286 4.60 -3.92 2.60
N PHE A 287 4.53 -3.65 3.90
CA PHE A 287 4.47 -4.62 5.00
C PHE A 287 3.04 -5.17 5.16
N ALA A 288 2.44 -5.58 4.05
CA ALA A 288 1.07 -6.06 3.97
C ALA A 288 0.93 -7.52 4.40
N GLY A 289 -0.30 -7.90 4.74
CA GLY A 289 -0.66 -9.29 4.97
C GLY A 289 -0.37 -9.78 6.39
N ARG A 290 -0.15 -11.09 6.48
CA ARG A 290 -0.03 -11.87 7.73
C ARG A 290 1.41 -11.89 8.25
N ILE A 291 1.96 -10.70 8.42
CA ILE A 291 3.31 -10.47 8.94
C ILE A 291 3.25 -9.56 10.17
N PRO A 292 4.26 -9.61 11.06
CA PRO A 292 4.37 -8.60 12.10
C PRO A 292 4.54 -7.23 11.45
N LYS A 293 3.81 -6.22 11.93
CA LYS A 293 4.03 -4.87 11.42
C LYS A 293 5.41 -4.38 11.87
N PRO A 294 6.13 -3.62 11.04
CA PRO A 294 7.54 -3.32 11.32
C PRO A 294 7.72 -2.52 12.61
N PHE A 295 6.77 -1.62 12.91
CA PHE A 295 6.71 -0.87 14.17
C PHE A 295 6.41 -1.72 15.42
N HIS A 296 6.09 -3.01 15.27
CA HIS A 296 5.93 -3.95 16.39
C HIS A 296 7.10 -4.94 16.52
N LEU A 297 7.96 -5.09 15.52
CA LEU A 297 9.03 -6.09 15.54
C LEU A 297 10.38 -5.45 15.20
N ARG A 298 11.20 -5.26 16.23
CA ARG A 298 12.60 -4.83 16.10
C ARG A 298 13.54 -5.97 16.47
N LEU A 299 14.25 -6.48 15.48
CA LEU A 299 15.21 -7.55 15.66
C LEU A 299 16.62 -6.97 15.85
N THR A 300 17.37 -7.55 16.79
CA THR A 300 18.81 -7.34 16.89
C THR A 300 19.55 -8.20 15.86
N PRO A 301 20.80 -7.87 15.48
CA PRO A 301 21.61 -8.72 14.62
C PRO A 301 21.73 -10.16 15.13
N ASP A 302 21.75 -10.34 16.45
CA ASP A 302 21.87 -11.65 17.09
C ASP A 302 20.58 -12.46 16.93
N GLN A 303 19.42 -11.83 17.13
CA GLN A 303 18.12 -12.45 16.88
C GLN A 303 17.93 -12.82 15.41
N GLU A 304 18.37 -11.99 14.46
CA GLU A 304 18.35 -12.33 13.04
C GLU A 304 19.20 -13.57 12.73
N ARG A 305 20.38 -13.69 13.36
CA ARG A 305 21.24 -14.89 13.25
C ARG A 305 20.57 -16.12 13.88
N GLN A 306 19.90 -15.97 15.03
CA GLN A 306 19.15 -17.06 15.66
C GLN A 306 18.02 -17.57 14.78
N ILE A 307 17.22 -16.67 14.18
CA ILE A 307 16.15 -17.02 13.24
C ILE A 307 16.74 -17.78 12.04
N THR A 308 17.80 -17.22 11.45
CA THR A 308 18.54 -17.83 10.34
C THR A 308 19.00 -19.26 10.69
N ALA A 309 19.69 -19.42 11.80
CA ALA A 309 20.20 -20.72 12.23
C ALA A 309 19.09 -21.72 12.54
N ALA A 310 17.96 -21.28 13.09
CA ALA A 310 16.80 -22.14 13.33
C ALA A 310 16.16 -22.64 12.03
N LEU A 311 16.02 -21.76 11.03
CA LEU A 311 15.52 -22.13 9.70
C LEU A 311 16.46 -23.13 9.01
N ASP A 312 17.78 -22.91 9.08
CA ASP A 312 18.76 -23.81 8.48
C ASP A 312 18.75 -25.20 9.13
N ARG A 313 18.69 -25.25 10.47
CA ARG A 313 18.66 -26.50 11.22
C ARG A 313 17.42 -27.35 10.93
N THR A 314 16.27 -26.70 10.80
CA THR A 314 14.97 -27.38 10.63
C THR A 314 14.60 -27.61 9.17
N GLY A 315 15.30 -26.97 8.22
CA GLY A 315 14.89 -26.92 6.81
C GLY A 315 13.58 -26.16 6.57
N ALA A 316 13.06 -25.46 7.59
CA ALA A 316 11.82 -24.70 7.48
C ALA A 316 12.00 -23.49 6.57
N ARG A 317 10.96 -23.17 5.79
CA ARG A 317 10.96 -21.99 4.91
C ARG A 317 10.66 -20.68 5.64
N GLU A 318 10.00 -20.78 6.79
CA GLU A 318 9.49 -19.65 7.57
C GLU A 318 9.40 -20.03 9.05
N LEU A 319 9.61 -19.05 9.91
CA LEU A 319 9.50 -19.17 11.35
C LEU A 319 8.13 -18.61 11.78
N PRO A 320 7.22 -19.40 12.38
CA PRO A 320 6.04 -18.85 13.01
C PRO A 320 6.44 -17.97 14.20
N LEU A 321 5.85 -16.78 14.30
CA LEU A 321 6.00 -15.91 15.48
C LEU A 321 4.77 -16.00 16.39
N ASN A 322 3.61 -16.27 15.79
CA ASN A 322 2.34 -16.57 16.46
C ASN A 322 1.39 -17.27 15.45
N PRO A 323 0.14 -17.64 15.82
CA PRO A 323 -0.77 -18.37 14.93
C PRO A 323 -1.07 -17.68 13.60
N THR A 324 -0.85 -16.37 13.50
CA THR A 324 -1.21 -15.56 12.34
C THR A 324 -0.03 -14.92 11.63
N GLN A 325 1.15 -14.89 12.23
CA GLN A 325 2.30 -14.15 11.72
C GLN A 325 3.51 -15.06 11.60
N LYS A 326 4.22 -14.90 10.49
CA LYS A 326 5.41 -15.67 10.15
C LYS A 326 6.48 -14.74 9.62
N ILE A 327 7.74 -15.16 9.73
CA ILE A 327 8.88 -14.44 9.19
C ILE A 327 9.78 -15.36 8.38
N LYS A 328 10.24 -14.88 7.23
CA LYS A 328 11.14 -15.58 6.33
C LYS A 328 12.53 -14.97 6.40
N ARG A 329 13.55 -15.73 6.02
CA ARG A 329 14.94 -15.24 5.93
C ARG A 329 15.05 -13.95 5.12
N HIS A 330 14.38 -13.88 3.96
CA HIS A 330 14.44 -12.70 3.09
C HIS A 330 13.62 -11.51 3.62
N ASP A 331 12.71 -11.72 4.58
CA ASP A 331 11.93 -10.65 5.20
C ASP A 331 12.83 -9.75 6.07
N LEU A 332 13.86 -10.33 6.71
CA LEU A 332 14.73 -9.67 7.68
C LEU A 332 15.35 -8.36 7.15
N ALA A 333 15.79 -8.35 5.89
CA ALA A 333 16.37 -7.16 5.26
C ALA A 333 15.40 -5.98 5.20
N TYR A 334 14.10 -6.24 5.01
CA TYR A 334 13.08 -5.18 4.94
C TYR A 334 12.74 -4.64 6.33
N TYR A 335 12.71 -5.49 7.37
CA TYR A 335 12.57 -4.99 8.75
C TYR A 335 13.75 -4.10 9.14
N ARG A 336 14.98 -4.52 8.81
CA ARG A 336 16.17 -3.72 9.06
C ARG A 336 16.09 -2.36 8.36
N GLN A 337 15.77 -2.37 7.07
CA GLN A 337 15.59 -1.15 6.28
C GLN A 337 14.55 -0.19 6.90
N TRP A 338 13.43 -0.73 7.37
CA TRP A 338 12.41 0.09 8.04
C TRP A 338 12.94 0.70 9.34
N TRP A 339 13.63 -0.07 10.17
CA TRP A 339 14.21 0.41 11.43
C TRP A 339 15.37 1.38 11.24
N ASP A 340 16.15 1.23 10.17
CA ASP A 340 17.21 2.17 9.80
C ASP A 340 16.63 3.55 9.48
N ILE A 341 15.48 3.60 8.79
CA ILE A 341 14.74 4.84 8.53
C ILE A 341 14.13 5.36 9.83
N CYS A 342 13.47 4.49 10.59
CA CYS A 342 12.85 4.86 11.86
C CYS A 342 13.84 5.50 12.82
N ALA A 343 15.08 4.99 12.91
CA ALA A 343 16.14 5.53 13.78
C ALA A 343 16.49 7.00 13.52
N ARG A 344 16.10 7.55 12.36
CA ARG A 344 16.29 8.96 12.00
C ARG A 344 15.07 9.83 12.29
N THR A 345 14.04 9.27 12.93
CA THR A 345 12.79 9.96 13.27
C THR A 345 12.61 10.09 14.79
N PRO A 346 11.94 11.14 15.29
CA PRO A 346 11.69 11.33 16.72
C PRO A 346 10.92 10.20 17.40
N VAL A 347 10.13 9.45 16.64
CA VAL A 347 9.35 8.33 17.18
C VAL A 347 10.22 7.15 17.62
N TYR A 348 11.46 7.03 17.13
CA TYR A 348 12.32 5.87 17.39
C TYR A 348 12.44 5.53 18.88
N ASP A 349 12.79 6.50 19.72
CA ASP A 349 13.04 6.29 21.15
C ASP A 349 11.78 5.78 21.87
N ARG A 350 10.59 6.14 21.37
CA ARG A 350 9.32 5.69 21.92
C ARG A 350 8.97 4.26 21.51
N ILE A 351 9.16 3.90 20.24
CA ILE A 351 8.65 2.61 19.71
C ILE A 351 9.70 1.51 19.69
N ALA A 352 11.00 1.83 19.61
CA ALA A 352 12.07 0.83 19.54
C ALA A 352 12.14 -0.08 20.78
N PRO A 353 12.00 0.43 22.03
CA PRO A 353 12.00 -0.44 23.21
C PRO A 353 10.80 -1.40 23.23
N LEU A 354 9.61 -0.91 22.86
CA LEU A 354 8.37 -1.70 22.82
C LEU A 354 8.46 -2.83 21.78
N ALA A 355 8.94 -2.50 20.58
CA ALA A 355 9.12 -3.48 19.51
C ALA A 355 10.25 -4.48 19.81
N GLY A 356 11.29 -4.06 20.52
CA GLY A 356 12.37 -4.94 20.99
C GLY A 356 11.90 -5.91 22.08
N ALA A 357 11.13 -5.43 23.05
CA ALA A 357 10.52 -6.27 24.08
C ALA A 357 9.56 -7.31 23.47
N TYR A 358 8.75 -6.90 22.50
CA TYR A 358 7.89 -7.81 21.74
C TYR A 358 8.72 -8.89 21.02
N ALA A 359 9.76 -8.50 20.29
CA ALA A 359 10.65 -9.42 19.57
C ALA A 359 11.29 -10.45 20.51
N THR A 360 11.83 -10.02 21.66
CA THR A 360 12.40 -10.91 22.67
C THR A 360 11.37 -11.91 23.19
N LYS A 361 10.16 -11.43 23.51
CA LYS A 361 9.07 -12.29 23.97
C LYS A 361 8.75 -13.36 22.92
N VAL A 362 8.39 -12.97 21.70
CA VAL A 362 7.97 -13.95 20.68
C VAL A 362 9.08 -14.93 20.32
N LEU A 363 10.34 -14.51 20.30
CA LEU A 363 11.44 -15.42 19.97
C LEU A 363 11.75 -16.40 21.11
N SER A 364 11.62 -15.98 22.37
CA SER A 364 11.78 -16.88 23.53
C SER A 364 10.75 -18.00 23.57
N GLU A 365 9.54 -17.76 23.05
CA GLU A 365 8.46 -18.75 22.97
C GLU A 365 8.68 -19.74 21.80
N GLN A 366 9.32 -19.32 20.71
CA GLN A 366 9.40 -20.10 19.47
C GLN A 366 10.75 -20.82 19.28
N LEU A 367 11.87 -20.23 19.72
CA LEU A 367 13.20 -20.80 19.47
C LEU A 367 13.49 -22.09 20.28
N PRO A 368 13.10 -22.23 21.56
CA PRO A 368 13.26 -23.48 22.30
C PRO A 368 12.44 -24.63 21.71
N ALA A 369 11.22 -24.35 21.23
CA ALA A 369 10.37 -25.34 20.56
C ALA A 369 11.03 -25.91 19.28
N LEU A 370 11.99 -25.20 18.69
CA LEU A 370 12.79 -25.66 17.54
C LEU A 370 14.13 -26.30 17.94
N GLN A 371 14.48 -26.27 19.23
CA GLN A 371 15.61 -27.01 19.80
C GLN A 371 15.20 -28.43 20.20
N ASP A 372 13.97 -28.65 20.67
CA ASP A 372 13.50 -29.97 21.12
C ASP A 372 13.03 -30.90 20.00
N THR A 373 12.83 -30.42 18.77
CA THR A 373 12.36 -31.27 17.65
C THR A 373 13.45 -32.15 17.02
N SER A 374 14.67 -32.19 17.56
CA SER A 374 15.79 -32.96 17.01
C SER A 374 16.11 -34.28 17.73
N VAL A 375 15.14 -34.96 18.36
CA VAL A 375 15.34 -36.32 18.88
C VAL A 375 14.14 -37.24 18.64
N THR A 376 14.08 -37.85 17.45
CA THR A 376 13.90 -39.31 17.33
C THR A 376 14.18 -39.74 15.89
N PRO A 377 15.36 -40.31 15.58
CA PRO A 377 15.48 -41.19 14.43
C PRO A 377 14.63 -42.44 14.74
N SER A 378 13.53 -42.62 14.01
CA SER A 378 12.85 -43.90 13.94
C SER A 378 13.85 -44.92 13.42
N ALA A 379 14.35 -45.78 14.30
CA ALA A 379 15.03 -47.01 13.91
C ALA A 379 14.07 -47.86 13.07
N ARG A 380 14.39 -48.04 11.79
CA ARG A 380 14.02 -49.20 10.98
C ARG A 380 15.19 -49.56 10.09
#